data_AF-A0A4Y6KZH1-F1
#
_entry.id   AF-A0A4Y6KZH1-F1
#
_cell.length_a   1.000
_cell.length_b   1.000
_cell.length_c   1.000
_cell.angle_alpha   90.00
_cell.angle_beta   90.00
_cell.angle_gamma   90.00
#
_symmetry.space_group_name_H-M   'P 1'
#
loop_
_entity.id
_entity.type
_entity.pdbx_description
1 polymer ?
#
loop_
_entity_poly.entity_id
_entity_poly.type
_entity_poly.pdbx_seq_one_letter_code
_entity_poly.pdbx_strand_id
1 'polypeptide(L)' 'MLKWIQIFWPSFLVAGLAEAIFFTVIDPQELYLLGKPVHFSPIATYSVGFIGFWLVCAASSLSTVFFQRTAKEINHLE' A
#
# COMPACT_ATOMS: atom_id res chain seq x y z
N MET A 1 -3.74 15.47 15.91
CA MET A 1 -4.46 15.43 14.61
C MET A 1 -3.69 14.57 13.63
N LEU A 2 -4.24 13.41 13.23
CA LEU A 2 -3.67 12.58 12.17
C LEU A 2 -3.80 13.35 10.84
N LYS A 3 -2.73 13.88 10.28
CA LYS A 3 -2.81 14.47 8.95
C LYS A 3 -2.74 13.30 7.96
N TRP A 4 -3.88 12.90 7.42
CA TRP A 4 -3.99 11.82 6.43
C TRP A 4 -2.96 11.91 5.29
N ILE A 5 -2.58 13.13 4.91
CA ILE A 5 -1.53 13.39 3.91
C ILE A 5 -0.16 12.81 4.33
N GLN A 6 0.18 12.77 5.62
CA GLN A 6 1.43 12.19 6.14
C GLN A 6 1.48 10.67 5.97
N ILE A 7 0.33 10.03 5.76
CA ILE A 7 0.22 8.59 5.56
C ILE A 7 0.14 8.32 4.06
N PHE A 8 -0.87 8.88 3.39
CA PHE A 8 -1.19 8.55 2.01
C PHE A 8 -0.16 9.05 1.00
N TRP A 9 0.41 10.23 1.20
CA TRP A 9 1.38 10.78 0.24
C TRP A 9 2.70 10.00 0.19
N PRO A 10 3.44 9.81 1.29
CA PRO A 10 4.69 9.04 1.24
C PRO A 10 4.45 7.56 0.91
N SER A 11 3.36 6.95 1.37
CA SER A 11 3.04 5.55 1.01
C SER A 11 2.75 5.38 -0.47
N PHE A 12 2.07 6.34 -1.12
CA PHE A 12 1.81 6.33 -2.55
C PHE A 12 3.11 6.33 -3.37
N LEU A 13 4.07 7.19 -3.01
CA LEU A 13 5.36 7.29 -3.69
C LEU A 13 6.18 6.00 -3.56
N VAL A 14 6.24 5.42 -2.35
CA VAL A 14 6.96 4.16 -2.10
C VAL A 14 6.29 3.00 -2.81
N ALA A 15 4.95 2.97 -2.85
CA ALA A 15 4.20 1.95 -3.57
C ALA A 15 4.44 2.00 -5.08
N GLY A 16 4.49 3.20 -5.68
CA GLY A 16 4.81 3.35 -7.10
C GLY A 16 6.22 2.87 -7.44
N LEU A 17 7.20 3.16 -6.58
CA LEU A 17 8.55 2.63 -6.74
C LEU A 17 8.59 1.10 -6.61
N ALA A 18 7.91 0.55 -5.61
CA ALA A 18 7.83 -0.89 -5.38
C ALA A 18 7.17 -1.61 -6.56
N GLU A 19 6.05 -1.06 -7.07
CA GLU A 19 5.37 -1.57 -8.25
C GLU A 19 6.29 -1.59 -9.47
N ALA A 20 6.97 -0.47 -9.76
CA ALA A 20 7.88 -0.38 -10.89
C ALA A 20 9.00 -1.42 -10.82
N ILE A 21 9.62 -1.57 -9.64
CA ILE A 21 10.67 -2.58 -9.43
C ILE A 21 10.10 -4.00 -9.60
N PHE A 22 8.96 -4.28 -8.99
CA PHE A 22 8.34 -5.60 -9.01
C PHE A 22 8.02 -6.05 -10.43
N PHE A 23 7.28 -5.23 -11.19
CA PHE A 23 6.88 -5.58 -12.55
C PHE A 23 7.97 -5.38 -13.62
N THR A 24 9.10 -4.76 -13.26
CA THR A 24 10.31 -4.83 -14.12
C THR A 24 10.87 -6.25 -14.15
N VAL A 25 10.73 -7.00 -13.06
CA VAL A 25 11.28 -8.36 -12.92
C VAL A 25 10.22 -9.43 -13.19
N ILE A 26 8.96 -9.14 -12.92
CA ILE A 26 7.85 -10.10 -12.97
C ILE A 26 6.85 -9.66 -14.05
N ASP A 27 6.58 -10.54 -15.01
CA ASP A 27 5.54 -10.27 -16.01
C ASP A 27 4.15 -10.28 -15.34
N PRO A 28 3.33 -9.23 -15.49
CA PRO A 28 1.98 -9.19 -14.93
C PRO A 28 1.07 -10.34 -15.42
N GLN A 29 1.30 -10.90 -16.61
CA GLN A 29 0.50 -11.99 -17.17
C GLN A 29 0.90 -13.37 -16.65
N GLU A 30 2.08 -13.49 -16.03
CA GLU A 30 2.57 -14.74 -15.43
C GLU A 30 2.15 -14.89 -13.96
N LEU A 31 1.43 -13.90 -13.40
CA LEU A 31 0.91 -13.97 -12.05
C LEU A 31 -0.23 -14.99 -11.94
N TYR A 32 -0.30 -15.65 -10.78
CA TYR A 32 -1.40 -16.53 -10.41
C TYR A 32 -2.24 -15.88 -9.32
N LEU A 33 -3.54 -15.77 -9.56
CA LEU A 33 -4.51 -15.31 -8.57
C LEU A 33 -5.39 -16.49 -8.15
N LEU A 34 -5.37 -16.82 -6.85
CA LEU A 34 -6.13 -17.93 -6.27
C LEU A 34 -5.87 -19.28 -6.98
N GLY A 35 -4.62 -19.51 -7.40
CA GLY A 35 -4.20 -20.74 -8.08
C GLY A 35 -4.55 -20.80 -9.57
N LYS A 36 -5.07 -19.73 -10.16
CA LYS A 36 -5.32 -19.63 -11.61
C LYS A 36 -4.45 -18.55 -12.25
N PRO A 37 -3.99 -18.73 -13.50
CA PRO A 37 -3.31 -17.68 -14.24
C PRO A 37 -4.17 -16.42 -14.30
N VAL A 38 -3.53 -15.25 -14.20
CA VAL A 38 -4.22 -13.96 -14.35
C VAL A 38 -4.59 -13.76 -15.82
N HIS A 39 -5.88 -13.65 -16.10
CA HIS A 39 -6.42 -13.34 -17.43
C HIS A 39 -6.89 -11.88 -17.56
N PHE A 40 -6.52 -11.03 -16.60
CA PHE A 40 -6.87 -9.63 -16.65
C PHE A 40 -6.02 -8.88 -17.69
N SER A 41 -6.56 -7.76 -18.18
CA SER A 41 -5.75 -6.86 -18.99
C SER A 41 -4.53 -6.38 -18.20
N PRO A 42 -3.38 -6.13 -18.85
CA PRO A 42 -2.18 -5.67 -18.15
C PRO A 42 -2.44 -4.46 -17.23
N ILE A 43 -3.23 -3.49 -17.71
CA ILE A 43 -3.59 -2.29 -16.93
C ILE A 43 -4.34 -2.62 -15.63
N ALA A 44 -5.22 -3.63 -15.66
CA ALA A 44 -5.94 -4.07 -14.47
C ALA A 44 -4.99 -4.75 -13.49
N THR A 45 -4.07 -5.60 -13.97
CA THR A 45 -3.07 -6.25 -13.12
C THR A 45 -2.15 -5.24 -12.45
N TYR A 46 -1.63 -4.25 -13.19
CA TYR A 46 -0.84 -3.16 -12.62
C TYR A 46 -1.63 -2.41 -11.55
N SER A 47 -2.84 -1.97 -11.87
CA SER A 47 -3.69 -1.23 -10.92
C SER A 47 -3.93 -1.99 -9.61
N VAL A 48 -4.20 -3.30 -9.69
CA VAL A 48 -4.37 -4.15 -8.50
C VAL A 48 -3.06 -4.26 -7.71
N GLY A 49 -1.93 -4.47 -8.40
CA GLY A 49 -0.60 -4.51 -7.79
C GLY A 49 -0.26 -3.21 -7.06
N PHE A 50 -0.45 -2.07 -7.72
CA PHE A 50 -0.26 -0.74 -7.14
C PHE A 50 -1.09 -0.54 -5.87
N ILE A 51 -2.40 -0.80 -5.94
CA ILE A 51 -3.30 -0.67 -4.79
C ILE A 51 -2.87 -1.59 -3.66
N GLY A 52 -2.47 -2.83 -3.97
CA GLY A 52 -1.94 -3.78 -2.99
C GLY A 52 -0.70 -3.26 -2.27
N PHE A 53 0.32 -2.83 -3.01
CA PHE A 53 1.52 -2.23 -2.43
C PHE A 53 1.19 -0.96 -1.63
N TRP A 54 0.31 -0.11 -2.16
CA TRP A 54 -0.07 1.13 -1.49
C TRP A 54 -0.79 0.89 -0.16
N LEU A 55 -1.70 -0.08 -0.10
CA LEU A 55 -2.38 -0.43 1.14
C LEU A 55 -1.40 -0.96 2.21
N VAL A 56 -0.43 -1.78 1.82
CA VAL A 56 0.61 -2.27 2.73
C VAL A 56 1.48 -1.12 3.25
N CYS A 57 1.94 -0.24 2.36
CA CYS A 57 2.73 0.94 2.75
C CYS A 57 1.91 1.90 3.63
N ALA A 58 0.63 2.11 3.31
CA ALA A 58 -0.26 2.96 4.08
C ALA A 58 -0.53 2.37 5.48
N ALA A 59 -0.70 1.05 5.59
CA ALA A 59 -0.85 0.36 6.87
C ALA A 59 0.42 0.48 7.75
N SER A 60 1.61 0.40 7.14
CA SER A 60 2.88 0.63 7.85
C SER A 60 3.00 2.05 8.38
N SER A 61 2.73 3.06 7.54
CA SER A 61 2.72 4.46 7.94
C SER A 61 1.65 4.74 9.02
N LEU A 62 0.46 4.17 8.88
CA LEU A 62 -0.61 4.30 9.87
C LEU A 62 -0.19 3.70 11.21
N SER A 63 0.44 2.52 11.21
CA SER A 63 0.95 1.87 12.42
C SER A 63 2.00 2.74 13.11
N THR A 64 2.93 3.31 12.35
CA THR A 64 3.94 4.24 12.87
C THR A 64 3.29 5.43 13.58
N VAL A 65 2.33 6.09 12.93
CA VAL A 65 1.67 7.25 13.53
C VAL A 65 0.77 6.84 14.71
N PHE A 66 0.15 5.66 14.65
CA PHE A 66 -0.65 5.13 15.76
C PHE A 66 0.21 4.92 17.01
N PHE A 67 1.40 4.34 16.87
CA PHE A 67 2.32 4.12 18.00
C PHE A 67 3.01 5.39 18.50
N GLN A 68 3.03 6.47 17.71
CA GLN A 68 3.52 7.78 18.17
C GLN A 68 2.54 8.53 19.07
N ARG A 69 1.29 8.06 19.21
CA ARG A 69 0.29 8.69 20.09
C ARG A 69 0.69 8.54 21.56
N THR A 70 0.57 9.62 22.30
CA THR A 70 0.84 9.66 23.74
C THR A 70 -0.29 9.01 24.54
N ALA A 71 0.00 8.53 25.76
CA ALA A 71 -1.02 8.01 26.67
C ALA A 71 -2.15 9.02 26.94
N LYS A 72 -1.84 10.33 26.94
CA LYS A 72 -2.82 11.41 27.05
C LYS A 72 -3.80 11.39 25.86
N GLU A 73 -3.31 11.26 24.63
CA GLU A 73 -4.16 11.20 23.43
C GLU A 73 -4.98 9.92 23.32
N ILE A 74 -4.54 8.83 23.95
CA ILE A 74 -5.25 7.55 23.96
C ILE A 74 -6.31 7.50 25.07
N ASN A 75 -6.01 8.04 26.25
CA ASN A 75 -6.84 7.91 27.44
C ASN A 75 -7.86 9.04 27.64
N HIS A 76 -7.76 10.13 26.88
CA HIS A 76 -8.78 11.20 26.89
C HIS A 76 -9.61 11.12 25.60
N LEU A 77 -10.69 10.35 25.68
CA LEU A 77 -11.81 10.36 24.74
C LEU A 77 -12.71 11.56 25.11
N GLU A 78 -12.33 12.77 24.71
CA GLU A 78 -13.31 13.87 24.54
C GLU A 78 -13.84 13.88 23.10
#